data_AF-A0A1J7IFY2-F1
#
_entry.id   AF-A0A1J7IFY2-F1
#
_cell.length_a   1.000
_cell.length_b   1.000
_cell.length_c   1.000
_cell.angle_alpha   90.00
_cell.angle_beta   90.00
_cell.angle_gamma   90.00
#
_symmetry.space_group_name_H-M   'P 1'
#
loop_
_entity.id
_entity.type
_entity.pdbx_description
1 polymer ?
#
loop_
_entity_poly.entity_id
_entity_poly.type
_entity_poly.pdbx_seq_one_letter_code
_entity_poly.pdbx_strand_id
1 'polypeptide(L)'
;TPFKHPDIIIKPQLKHFDAETGRITFADDTTVDDVDIIFFATGYDFSFPFLPREKVQDRRIQGLYQHVFDIADPSLAFIGMISRGYTFMMLEWQAVAAARFLAGRAQLPSEEEMRAWERDIIAARGDGVEFPSVGDDIAGYFEGLRAIAGKPAPGTTGRVLPPYDPTWADSFQHLIRKRQEWWENEARVAEEKLRANGVDGVDASHP
;
A
#
# COMPACT_ATOMS: atom_id res chain seq x y z
N THR A 1 -11.14 11.40 10.16
CA THR A 1 -10.92 10.11 9.43
C THR A 1 -12.26 9.42 9.31
N PRO A 2 -12.47 8.48 8.36
CA PRO A 2 -13.75 7.77 8.25
C PRO A 2 -14.16 7.03 9.53
N PHE A 3 -13.19 6.69 10.40
CA PHE A 3 -13.43 5.99 11.66
C PHE A 3 -13.82 6.91 12.83
N LYS A 4 -13.76 8.23 12.66
CA LYS A 4 -14.24 9.20 13.65
C LYS A 4 -15.69 9.55 13.31
N HIS A 5 -16.62 8.64 13.60
CA HIS A 5 -18.05 8.79 13.35
C HIS A 5 -18.82 8.26 14.57
N PRO A 6 -19.93 8.88 15.00
CA PRO A 6 -20.64 8.47 16.23
C PRO A 6 -21.16 7.03 16.18
N ASP A 7 -21.51 6.51 15.01
CA ASP A 7 -21.96 5.12 14.84
C ASP A 7 -20.81 4.09 14.81
N ILE A 8 -19.56 4.50 15.02
CA ILE A 8 -18.39 3.64 14.94
C ILE A 8 -17.68 3.62 16.30
N ILE A 9 -17.65 2.43 16.91
CA ILE A 9 -16.84 2.17 18.11
C ILE A 9 -15.52 1.53 17.67
N ILE A 10 -14.42 2.24 17.87
CA ILE A 10 -13.08 1.71 17.60
C ILE A 10 -12.65 0.84 18.78
N LYS A 11 -12.30 -0.42 18.50
CA LYS A 11 -11.75 -1.36 19.47
C LYS A 11 -10.29 -1.70 19.14
N PRO A 12 -9.48 -2.11 20.14
CA PRO A 12 -8.15 -2.63 19.88
C PRO A 12 -8.17 -3.92 19.05
N GLN A 13 -6.98 -4.49 18.81
CA GLN A 13 -6.85 -5.76 18.11
C GLN A 13 -7.69 -6.85 18.79
N LEU A 14 -8.35 -7.67 17.97
CA LEU A 14 -9.04 -8.87 18.43
C LEU A 14 -8.04 -9.83 19.07
N LYS A 15 -8.31 -10.23 20.31
CA LYS A 15 -7.51 -11.18 21.10
C LYS A 15 -8.06 -12.58 21.01
N HIS A 16 -9.38 -12.74 21.11
CA HIS A 16 -10.06 -14.03 21.06
C HIS A 16 -11.47 -13.90 20.48
N PHE A 17 -11.90 -14.93 19.76
CA PHE A 17 -13.28 -15.11 19.33
C PHE A 17 -13.77 -16.47 19.85
N ASP A 18 -14.78 -16.44 20.72
CA ASP A 18 -15.44 -17.63 21.22
C ASP A 18 -16.55 -18.02 20.23
N ALA A 19 -16.34 -19.14 19.54
CA ALA A 19 -17.27 -19.63 18.53
C ALA A 19 -18.55 -20.26 19.12
N GLU A 20 -18.56 -20.63 20.40
CA GLU A 20 -19.74 -21.20 21.05
C GLU A 20 -20.71 -20.11 21.49
N THR A 21 -20.18 -19.00 22.02
CA THR A 21 -20.99 -17.89 22.55
C THR A 21 -21.10 -16.71 21.60
N GLY A 22 -20.24 -16.61 20.58
CA GLY A 22 -20.14 -15.44 19.71
C GLY A 22 -19.41 -14.25 20.35
N ARG A 23 -18.89 -14.39 21.58
CA ARG A 23 -18.17 -13.33 22.30
C ARG A 23 -16.83 -13.02 21.65
N ILE A 24 -16.54 -11.73 21.45
CA ILE A 24 -15.22 -11.24 21.03
C ILE A 24 -14.55 -10.58 22.23
N THR A 25 -13.29 -10.96 22.47
CA THR A 25 -12.41 -10.30 23.45
C THR A 25 -11.31 -9.53 22.72
N PHE A 26 -11.07 -8.28 23.13
CA PHE A 26 -10.05 -7.41 22.57
C PHE A 26 -8.77 -7.40 23.42
N ALA A 27 -7.69 -6.81 22.89
CA ALA A 27 -6.39 -6.77 23.54
C ALA A 27 -6.36 -5.99 24.87
N ASP A 28 -7.33 -5.10 25.08
CA ASP A 28 -7.55 -4.37 26.34
C ASP A 28 -8.46 -5.13 27.34
N ASP A 29 -8.72 -6.41 27.06
CA ASP A 29 -9.61 -7.30 27.81
C ASP A 29 -11.09 -6.89 27.81
N THR A 30 -11.47 -5.84 27.06
CA THR A 30 -12.89 -5.53 26.84
C THR A 30 -13.54 -6.58 25.96
N THR A 31 -14.86 -6.76 26.09
CA THR A 31 -15.61 -7.73 25.30
C THR A 31 -16.78 -7.09 24.56
N VAL A 32 -17.22 -7.72 23.48
CA VAL A 32 -18.51 -7.48 22.84
C VAL A 32 -19.22 -8.81 22.63
N ASP A 33 -20.52 -8.81 22.90
CA ASP A 33 -21.44 -9.94 22.74
C ASP A 33 -22.43 -9.62 21.61
N ASP A 34 -23.25 -10.60 21.22
CA ASP A 34 -24.35 -10.44 20.23
C ASP A 34 -23.91 -9.87 18.88
N VAL A 35 -22.74 -10.30 18.38
CA VAL A 35 -22.23 -9.88 17.07
C VAL A 35 -22.89 -10.68 15.95
N ASP A 36 -23.73 -10.02 15.14
CA ASP A 36 -24.41 -10.66 14.01
C ASP A 36 -23.45 -11.00 12.86
N ILE A 37 -22.50 -10.10 12.56
CA ILE A 37 -21.65 -10.20 11.37
C ILE A 37 -20.22 -9.77 11.71
N ILE A 38 -19.25 -10.59 11.30
CA ILE A 38 -17.82 -10.27 11.34
C ILE A 38 -17.31 -10.12 9.91
N PHE A 39 -16.83 -8.94 9.56
CA PHE A 39 -16.16 -8.68 8.28
C PHE A 39 -14.63 -8.67 8.45
N PHE A 40 -13.94 -9.63 7.86
CA PHE A 40 -12.48 -9.63 7.80
C PHE A 40 -11.99 -8.69 6.69
N ALA A 41 -11.72 -7.44 7.06
CA ALA A 41 -11.14 -6.42 6.18
C ALA A 41 -9.61 -6.29 6.34
N THR A 42 -8.91 -7.41 6.53
CA THR A 42 -7.46 -7.48 6.88
C THR A 42 -6.51 -7.39 5.69
N GLY A 43 -7.03 -7.03 4.51
CA GLY A 43 -6.29 -6.95 3.26
C GLY A 43 -6.14 -8.32 2.57
N TYR A 44 -5.13 -8.41 1.71
CA TYR A 44 -4.85 -9.57 0.86
C TYR A 44 -3.36 -9.89 0.88
N ASP A 45 -3.02 -11.12 0.50
CA ASP A 45 -1.66 -11.53 0.19
C ASP A 45 -1.54 -11.81 -1.31
N PHE A 46 -0.33 -11.66 -1.86
CA PHE A 46 -0.06 -12.01 -3.25
C PHE A 46 -0.05 -13.53 -3.43
N SER A 47 -0.56 -13.98 -4.58
CA SER A 47 -0.55 -15.40 -4.96
C SER A 47 -0.30 -15.54 -6.46
N PHE A 48 0.72 -16.32 -6.81
CA PHE A 48 1.11 -16.61 -8.18
C PHE A 48 1.12 -18.12 -8.40
N PRO A 49 -0.05 -18.79 -8.44
CA PRO A 49 -0.14 -20.26 -8.50
C PRO A 49 0.48 -20.86 -9.78
N PHE A 50 0.69 -20.03 -10.80
CA PHE A 50 1.37 -20.37 -12.05
C PHE A 50 2.90 -20.20 -12.00
N LEU A 51 3.45 -19.65 -10.92
CA LEU A 51 4.89 -19.49 -10.66
C LEU A 51 5.28 -20.16 -9.33
N PRO A 52 5.33 -21.50 -9.25
CA PRO A 52 5.53 -22.22 -7.99
C PRO A 52 6.92 -22.00 -7.35
N ARG A 53 7.88 -21.45 -8.11
CA ARG A 53 9.20 -21.07 -7.60
C ARG A 53 9.16 -19.76 -6.81
N GLU A 54 8.27 -18.85 -7.19
CA GLU A 54 8.13 -17.56 -6.54
C GLU A 54 7.26 -17.69 -5.30
N LYS A 55 7.92 -17.75 -4.15
CA LYS A 55 7.24 -17.77 -2.86
C LYS A 55 7.00 -16.35 -2.40
N VAL A 56 5.72 -16.01 -2.27
CA VAL A 56 5.32 -14.80 -1.56
C VAL A 56 5.51 -15.04 -0.07
N GLN A 57 6.34 -14.21 0.56
CA GLN A 57 6.55 -14.18 2.01
C GLN A 57 6.40 -12.73 2.46
N ASP A 58 5.71 -12.51 3.58
CA ASP A 58 5.51 -11.18 4.17
C ASP A 58 5.02 -10.12 3.17
N ARG A 59 4.11 -10.52 2.28
CA ARG A 59 3.49 -9.70 1.22
C ARG A 59 4.46 -9.18 0.15
N ARG A 60 5.58 -9.87 -0.06
CA ARG A 60 6.49 -9.60 -1.20
C ARG A 60 7.02 -10.89 -1.83
N ILE A 61 7.59 -10.74 -3.02
CA ILE A 61 8.49 -11.73 -3.62
C ILE A 61 9.93 -11.28 -3.30
N GLN A 62 10.78 -12.23 -2.87
CA GLN A 62 12.19 -11.97 -2.59
C GLN A 62 12.98 -11.87 -3.89
N GLY A 63 14.02 -11.02 -3.93
CA GLY A 63 14.85 -10.87 -5.11
C GLY A 63 14.20 -10.10 -6.26
N LEU A 64 13.29 -9.15 -5.97
CA LEU A 64 12.73 -8.24 -6.98
C LEU A 64 13.42 -6.88 -6.96
N TYR A 65 14.36 -6.65 -7.88
CA TYR A 65 15.01 -5.34 -8.05
C TYR A 65 14.00 -4.28 -8.48
N GLN A 66 14.02 -3.12 -7.80
CA GLN A 66 13.04 -2.02 -7.98
C GLN A 66 11.58 -2.48 -7.83
N HIS A 67 11.33 -3.59 -7.15
CA HIS A 67 10.03 -4.25 -7.07
C HIS A 67 9.46 -4.67 -8.44
N VAL A 68 10.33 -4.86 -9.45
CA VAL A 68 9.94 -5.18 -10.84
C VAL A 68 10.66 -6.42 -11.34
N PHE A 69 11.99 -6.41 -11.36
CA PHE A 69 12.78 -7.40 -12.09
C PHE A 69 13.21 -8.52 -11.17
N ASP A 70 12.94 -9.77 -11.54
CA ASP A 70 13.51 -10.91 -10.84
C ASP A 70 15.03 -10.91 -11.04
N ILE A 71 15.78 -10.91 -9.93
CA ILE A 71 17.23 -10.83 -9.96
C ILE A 71 17.85 -12.12 -10.52
N ALA A 72 17.24 -13.28 -10.26
CA ALA A 72 17.76 -14.58 -10.70
C ALA A 72 17.44 -14.84 -12.18
N ASP A 73 16.28 -14.37 -12.66
CA ASP A 73 15.88 -14.42 -14.06
C ASP A 73 15.20 -13.11 -14.50
N PRO A 74 15.98 -12.09 -14.93
CA PRO A 74 15.43 -10.80 -15.34
C PRO A 74 14.43 -10.84 -16.52
N SER A 75 14.32 -11.97 -17.23
CA SER A 75 13.27 -12.14 -18.25
C SER A 75 11.87 -12.22 -17.64
N LEU A 76 11.77 -12.47 -16.33
CA LEU A 76 10.55 -12.37 -15.53
C LEU A 76 10.47 -11.00 -14.84
N ALA A 77 9.33 -10.32 -15.03
CA ALA A 77 9.07 -9.03 -14.39
C ALA A 77 7.66 -8.98 -13.80
N PHE A 78 7.53 -8.30 -12.68
CA PHE A 78 6.29 -8.05 -11.96
C PHE A 78 5.96 -6.57 -12.00
N ILE A 79 4.68 -6.25 -12.16
CA ILE A 79 4.19 -4.88 -12.16
C ILE A 79 3.19 -4.76 -11.01
N GLY A 80 3.42 -3.80 -10.13
CA GLY A 80 2.56 -3.52 -8.97
C GLY A 80 2.93 -4.22 -7.67
N MET A 81 4.13 -4.78 -7.55
CA MET A 81 4.65 -5.32 -6.28
C MET A 81 5.10 -4.22 -5.30
N ILE A 82 4.32 -3.15 -5.21
CA ILE A 82 4.57 -1.94 -4.41
C ILE A 82 3.36 -1.63 -3.52
N SER A 83 3.60 -0.96 -2.41
CA SER A 83 2.57 -0.43 -1.53
C SER A 83 2.81 1.06 -1.25
N ARG A 84 1.71 1.80 -1.01
CA ARG A 84 1.71 3.26 -0.80
C ARG A 84 2.28 4.06 -1.99
N GLY A 85 2.03 5.37 -2.03
CA GLY A 85 2.48 6.25 -3.11
C GLY A 85 1.51 6.37 -4.29
N TYR A 86 2.01 6.84 -5.45
CA TYR A 86 1.21 7.18 -6.63
C TYR A 86 1.01 5.97 -7.53
N THR A 87 0.21 5.00 -7.07
CA THR A 87 0.08 3.66 -7.67
C THR A 87 0.03 3.71 -9.20
N PHE A 88 -0.94 4.40 -9.81
CA PHE A 88 -1.07 4.40 -11.27
C PHE A 88 0.14 4.96 -12.03
N MET A 89 0.77 6.02 -11.51
CA MET A 89 1.98 6.57 -12.12
C MET A 89 3.17 5.62 -11.93
N MET A 90 3.32 5.02 -10.75
CA MET A 90 4.37 4.06 -10.49
C MET A 90 4.26 2.82 -11.38
N LEU A 91 3.03 2.29 -11.58
CA LEU A 91 2.79 1.18 -12.51
C LEU A 91 3.21 1.53 -13.94
N GLU A 92 2.95 2.76 -14.39
CA GLU A 92 3.40 3.22 -15.72
C GLU A 92 4.93 3.23 -15.81
N TRP A 93 5.64 3.70 -14.77
CA TRP A 93 7.11 3.73 -14.76
C TRP A 93 7.69 2.33 -14.77
N GLN A 94 7.14 1.43 -13.95
CA GLN A 94 7.53 0.02 -13.92
C GLN A 94 7.31 -0.62 -15.30
N ALA A 95 6.15 -0.41 -15.91
CA ALA A 95 5.80 -1.00 -17.20
C ALA A 95 6.71 -0.50 -18.33
N VAL A 96 7.04 0.80 -18.36
CA VAL A 96 7.94 1.36 -19.37
C VAL A 96 9.38 0.84 -19.19
N ALA A 97 9.86 0.75 -17.95
CA ALA A 97 11.17 0.19 -17.64
C ALA A 97 11.26 -1.29 -18.07
N ALA A 98 10.28 -2.11 -17.64
CA ALA A 98 10.21 -3.53 -17.99
C ALA A 98 10.11 -3.76 -19.50
N ALA A 99 9.21 -3.04 -20.19
CA ALA A 99 9.02 -3.20 -21.63
C ALA A 99 10.29 -2.85 -22.42
N ARG A 100 11.04 -1.83 -22.01
CA ARG A 100 12.29 -1.46 -22.68
C ARG A 100 13.41 -2.44 -22.41
N PHE A 101 13.52 -2.94 -21.18
CA PHE A 101 14.49 -3.97 -20.84
C PHE A 101 14.24 -5.25 -21.65
N LEU A 102 13.01 -5.76 -21.64
CA LEU A 102 12.62 -6.96 -22.37
C LEU A 102 12.75 -6.81 -23.89
N ALA A 103 12.66 -5.58 -24.41
CA ALA A 103 12.91 -5.28 -25.83
C ALA A 103 14.41 -5.10 -26.18
N GLY A 104 15.33 -5.29 -25.22
CA GLY A 104 16.77 -5.09 -25.40
C GLY A 104 17.18 -3.62 -25.59
N ARG A 105 16.35 -2.68 -25.13
CA ARG A 105 16.55 -1.21 -25.29
C ARG A 105 16.94 -0.50 -23.99
N ALA A 106 17.00 -1.26 -22.89
CA ALA A 106 17.48 -0.82 -21.59
C ALA A 106 18.37 -1.92 -21.00
N GLN A 107 19.22 -1.55 -20.05
CA GLN A 107 20.08 -2.47 -19.33
C GLN A 107 19.79 -2.36 -17.84
N LEU A 108 19.79 -3.50 -17.17
CA LEU A 108 19.81 -3.55 -15.71
C LEU A 108 21.26 -3.42 -15.21
N PRO A 109 21.46 -2.94 -13.98
CA PRO A 109 22.77 -3.02 -13.35
C PRO A 109 23.17 -4.47 -13.10
N SER A 110 24.39 -4.69 -12.63
CA SER A 110 24.89 -6.03 -12.30
C SER A 110 24.03 -6.69 -11.22
N GLU A 111 24.06 -8.03 -11.19
CA GLU A 111 23.37 -8.80 -10.15
C GLU A 111 23.81 -8.39 -8.74
N GLU A 112 25.10 -8.08 -8.55
CA GLU A 112 25.64 -7.62 -7.26
C GLU A 112 25.01 -6.30 -6.82
N GLU A 113 24.88 -5.33 -7.73
CA GLU A 113 24.24 -4.04 -7.48
C GLU A 113 22.74 -4.21 -7.19
N MET A 114 22.04 -5.08 -7.91
CA MET A 114 20.63 -5.36 -7.65
C MET A 114 20.40 -6.00 -6.27
N ARG A 115 21.29 -6.92 -5.86
CA ARG A 115 21.24 -7.52 -4.52
C ARG A 115 21.67 -6.54 -3.43
N ALA A 116 22.59 -5.62 -3.72
CA ALA A 116 22.95 -4.54 -2.81
C ALA A 116 21.75 -3.63 -2.55
N TRP A 117 21.03 -3.24 -3.61
CA TRP A 117 19.79 -2.48 -3.49
C TRP A 117 18.77 -3.18 -2.58
N GLU A 118 18.55 -4.50 -2.74
CA GLU A 118 17.61 -5.22 -1.87
C GLU A 118 18.04 -5.20 -0.40
N ARG A 119 19.35 -5.41 -0.13
CA ARG A 119 19.89 -5.34 1.24
C ARG A 119 19.73 -3.95 1.86
N ASP A 120 19.93 -2.90 1.07
CA ASP A 120 19.81 -1.52 1.55
C ASP A 120 18.34 -1.19 1.92
N ILE A 121 17.37 -1.66 1.12
CA ILE A 121 15.94 -1.51 1.45
C ILE A 121 15.59 -2.31 2.71
N ILE A 122 16.08 -3.56 2.85
CA ILE A 122 15.87 -4.37 4.06
C ILE A 122 16.46 -3.67 5.29
N ALA A 123 17.67 -3.10 5.18
CA ALA A 123 18.30 -2.39 6.27
C ALA A 123 17.52 -1.13 6.69
N ALA A 124 16.90 -0.45 5.73
CA ALA A 124 16.13 0.77 5.98
C ALA A 124 14.71 0.51 6.50
N ARG A 125 14.03 -0.55 6.02
CA ARG A 125 12.57 -0.75 6.22
C ARG A 125 12.20 -2.10 6.85
N GLY A 126 13.17 -3.01 6.99
CA GLY A 126 12.94 -4.40 7.36
C GLY A 126 12.53 -5.28 6.18
N ASP A 127 12.60 -6.60 6.38
CA ASP A 127 12.21 -7.62 5.41
C ASP A 127 10.77 -8.09 5.69
N GLY A 128 9.80 -7.20 5.45
CA GLY A 128 8.40 -7.49 5.76
C GLY A 128 7.42 -6.60 4.99
N VAL A 129 6.24 -6.37 5.55
CA VAL A 129 5.13 -5.64 4.88
C VAL A 129 5.47 -4.21 4.47
N GLU A 130 6.48 -3.59 5.08
CA GLU A 130 6.96 -2.24 4.72
C GLU A 130 8.06 -2.26 3.65
N PHE A 131 8.65 -3.42 3.32
CA PHE A 131 9.64 -3.53 2.23
C PHE A 131 9.11 -2.98 0.89
N PRO A 132 7.91 -3.36 0.40
CA PRO A 132 7.38 -2.82 -0.86
C PRO A 132 6.86 -1.37 -0.73
N SER A 133 6.93 -0.76 0.45
CA SER A 133 6.43 0.60 0.67
C SER A 133 7.32 1.62 -0.03
N VAL A 134 6.74 2.39 -0.96
CA VAL A 134 7.47 3.44 -1.70
C VAL A 134 7.28 4.83 -1.07
N GLY A 135 6.36 4.96 -0.11
CA GLY A 135 5.92 6.26 0.42
C GLY A 135 7.03 7.17 0.95
N ASP A 136 8.08 6.60 1.52
CA ASP A 136 9.17 7.36 2.15
C ASP A 136 10.25 7.83 1.17
N ASP A 137 10.32 7.24 -0.03
CA ASP A 137 11.28 7.61 -1.08
C ASP A 137 10.63 7.55 -2.48
N ILE A 138 9.57 8.33 -2.66
CA ILE A 138 8.87 8.42 -3.94
C ILE A 138 9.81 8.95 -5.03
N ALA A 139 10.57 10.00 -4.74
CA ALA A 139 11.46 10.62 -5.72
C ALA A 139 12.54 9.62 -6.21
N GLY A 140 13.22 8.94 -5.29
CA GLY A 140 14.23 7.94 -5.62
C GLY A 140 13.66 6.78 -6.42
N TYR A 141 12.44 6.34 -6.11
CA TYR A 141 11.78 5.28 -6.88
C TYR A 141 11.48 5.68 -8.33
N PHE A 142 10.89 6.87 -8.53
CA PHE A 142 10.59 7.38 -9.86
C PHE A 142 11.88 7.56 -10.68
N GLU A 143 12.93 8.14 -10.09
CA GLU A 143 14.20 8.36 -10.80
C GLU A 143 14.97 7.05 -11.04
N GLY A 144 14.91 6.07 -10.13
CA GLY A 144 15.48 4.74 -10.33
C GLY A 144 14.88 4.02 -11.54
N LEU A 145 13.54 4.00 -11.64
CA LEU A 145 12.86 3.42 -12.80
C LEU A 145 13.12 4.20 -14.09
N ARG A 146 13.26 5.55 -14.02
CA ARG A 146 13.64 6.37 -15.17
C ARG A 146 15.06 6.08 -15.64
N ALA A 147 16.01 5.88 -14.72
CA ALA A 147 17.38 5.56 -15.05
C ALA A 147 17.46 4.23 -15.83
N ILE A 148 16.68 3.22 -15.40
CA ILE A 148 16.54 1.96 -16.13
C ILE A 148 15.86 2.19 -17.49
N ALA A 149 14.71 2.87 -17.50
CA ALA A 149 13.94 3.05 -18.72
C ALA A 149 14.66 3.88 -19.78
N GLY A 150 15.47 4.87 -19.40
CA GLY A 150 16.17 5.76 -20.32
C GLY A 150 15.24 6.57 -21.23
N LYS A 151 15.78 7.01 -22.38
CA LYS A 151 15.00 7.69 -23.44
C LYS A 151 14.44 6.66 -24.42
N PRO A 152 13.29 6.94 -25.07
CA PRO A 152 12.84 6.12 -26.19
C PRO A 152 13.89 6.14 -27.32
N ALA A 153 13.92 5.08 -28.13
CA ALA A 153 14.79 5.03 -29.29
C ALA A 153 14.51 6.21 -30.25
N PRO A 154 15.54 6.81 -30.88
CA PRO A 154 15.35 7.92 -31.80
C PRO A 154 14.34 7.60 -32.91
N GLY A 155 13.44 8.55 -33.20
CA GLY A 155 12.42 8.39 -34.24
C GLY A 155 11.22 7.52 -33.86
N THR A 156 11.13 7.05 -32.61
CA THR A 156 9.95 6.31 -32.11
C THR A 156 9.00 7.20 -31.33
N THR A 157 7.74 6.78 -31.23
CA THR A 157 6.70 7.39 -30.38
C THR A 157 6.70 6.83 -28.95
N GLY A 158 7.81 6.23 -28.53
CA GLY A 158 7.91 5.57 -27.23
C GLY A 158 7.67 6.54 -26.06
N ARG A 159 7.03 6.04 -24.99
CA ARG A 159 6.64 6.85 -23.84
C ARG A 159 7.82 7.52 -23.15
N VAL A 160 7.88 8.85 -23.13
CA VAL A 160 8.86 9.58 -22.30
C VAL A 160 8.31 9.69 -20.89
N LEU A 161 9.02 9.12 -19.93
CA LEU A 161 8.73 9.34 -18.52
C LEU A 161 9.17 10.77 -18.17
N PRO A 162 8.33 11.61 -17.53
CA PRO A 162 8.75 12.91 -16.97
C PRO A 162 9.59 12.72 -15.70
N PRO A 163 10.51 13.65 -15.37
CA PRO A 163 11.19 13.63 -14.08
C PRO A 163 10.17 13.70 -12.95
N TYR A 164 10.54 13.17 -11.79
CA TYR A 164 9.76 13.37 -10.58
C TYR A 164 9.58 14.87 -10.34
N ASP A 165 8.32 15.27 -10.13
CA ASP A 165 7.97 16.64 -9.81
C ASP A 165 7.47 16.67 -8.35
N PRO A 166 8.13 17.43 -7.45
CA PRO A 166 7.72 17.50 -6.06
C PRO A 166 6.30 18.07 -5.88
N THR A 167 5.77 18.82 -6.84
CA THR A 167 4.39 19.36 -6.79
C THR A 167 3.31 18.27 -6.88
N TRP A 168 3.67 17.05 -7.33
CA TRP A 168 2.76 15.91 -7.28
C TRP A 168 2.38 15.54 -5.84
N ALA A 169 3.28 15.76 -4.88
CA ALA A 169 2.98 15.57 -3.46
C ALA A 169 1.93 16.55 -2.97
N ASP A 170 2.04 17.82 -3.35
CA ASP A 170 1.05 18.84 -2.98
C ASP A 170 -0.34 18.50 -3.54
N SER A 171 -0.39 18.05 -4.80
CA SER A 171 -1.63 17.62 -5.45
C SER A 171 -2.25 16.42 -4.74
N PHE A 172 -1.44 15.43 -4.37
CA PHE A 172 -1.90 14.26 -3.63
C PHE A 172 -2.41 14.64 -2.24
N GLN A 173 -1.65 15.46 -1.50
CA GLN A 173 -2.04 15.92 -0.16
C GLN A 173 -3.31 16.79 -0.20
N HIS A 174 -3.50 17.57 -1.26
CA HIS A 174 -4.75 18.29 -1.48
C HIS A 174 -5.96 17.34 -1.57
N LEU A 175 -5.84 16.26 -2.35
CA LEU A 175 -6.90 15.26 -2.49
C LEU A 175 -7.18 14.52 -1.17
N ILE A 176 -6.13 14.15 -0.43
CA ILE A 176 -6.28 13.52 0.88
C ILE A 176 -6.99 14.45 1.87
N ARG A 177 -6.61 15.73 1.90
CA ARG A 177 -7.23 16.74 2.77
C ARG A 177 -8.71 16.93 2.44
N LYS A 178 -9.06 17.04 1.15
CA LYS A 178 -10.46 17.13 0.71
C LYS A 178 -11.29 15.93 1.17
N ARG A 179 -10.71 14.73 1.12
CA ARG A 179 -11.35 13.52 1.63
C ARG A 179 -11.50 13.54 3.15
N GLN A 180 -10.52 14.05 3.89
CA GLN A 180 -10.59 14.19 5.34
C GLN A 180 -11.67 15.21 5.76
N GLU A 181 -11.70 16.38 5.12
CA GLU A 181 -12.72 17.42 5.31
C GLU A 181 -14.14 16.85 5.09
N TRP A 182 -14.33 16.03 4.05
CA TRP A 182 -15.60 15.36 3.81
C TRP A 182 -15.99 14.44 4.97
N TRP A 183 -15.08 13.57 5.43
CA TRP A 183 -15.38 12.67 6.56
C TRP A 183 -15.69 13.42 7.85
N GLU A 184 -15.00 14.52 8.13
CA GLU A 184 -15.27 15.36 9.30
C GLU A 184 -16.65 16.02 9.21
N ASN A 185 -17.05 16.45 8.02
CA ASN A 185 -18.39 16.99 7.81
C ASN A 185 -19.49 15.94 7.98
N GLU A 186 -19.31 14.73 7.45
CA GLU A 186 -20.27 13.62 7.66
C GLU A 186 -20.45 13.32 9.15
N ALA A 187 -19.35 13.19 9.90
CA ALA A 187 -19.37 12.96 11.33
C ALA A 187 -20.12 14.07 12.09
N ARG A 188 -19.81 15.34 11.79
CA ARG A 188 -20.48 16.50 12.39
C ARG A 188 -21.99 16.48 12.15
N VAL A 189 -22.41 16.21 10.91
CA VAL A 189 -23.84 16.14 10.56
C VAL A 189 -24.54 15.01 11.31
N ALA A 190 -23.89 13.85 11.48
CA ALA A 190 -24.44 12.75 12.26
C ALA A 190 -24.58 13.11 13.75
N GLU A 191 -23.55 13.73 14.35
CA GLU A 191 -23.59 14.21 15.74
C GLU A 191 -24.72 15.24 15.96
N GLU A 192 -24.92 16.18 15.03
CA GLU A 192 -26.00 17.16 15.10
C GLU A 192 -27.38 16.50 15.06
N LYS A 193 -27.58 15.47 14.25
CA LYS A 193 -28.84 14.70 14.20
C LYS A 193 -29.09 13.94 15.50
N LEU A 194 -28.07 13.33 16.09
CA LEU A 194 -28.19 12.63 17.37
C LEU A 194 -28.61 13.59 18.50
N ARG A 195 -27.96 14.77 18.56
CA ARG A 195 -28.31 15.83 19.52
C ARG A 195 -29.74 16.35 19.31
N ALA A 196 -30.15 16.57 18.05
CA ALA A 196 -31.49 17.06 17.74
C ALA A 196 -32.60 16.05 18.08
N ASN A 197 -32.29 14.76 18.04
CA ASN A 197 -33.23 13.68 18.37
C ASN A 197 -33.32 13.36 19.88
N GLY A 198 -32.64 14.12 20.74
CA GLY A 198 -32.72 13.94 22.19
C GLY A 198 -32.04 12.68 22.72
N VAL A 199 -31.14 12.08 21.93
CA VAL A 199 -30.25 11.03 22.42
C VAL A 199 -29.04 11.74 23.02
N ASP A 200 -29.19 12.28 24.22
CA ASP A 200 -28.04 12.69 25.03
C ASP A 200 -27.13 11.48 25.21
N GLY A 201 -25.84 11.71 24.96
CA GLY A 201 -24.84 10.66 24.77
C GLY A 201 -24.92 9.57 25.83
N VAL A 202 -24.94 8.32 25.37
CA VAL A 202 -24.68 7.17 26.24
C VAL A 202 -23.31 7.40 26.87
N ASP A 203 -23.35 7.60 28.18
CA ASP A 203 -22.22 7.76 29.06
C ASP A 203 -21.14 6.70 28.73
N ALA A 204 -19.97 7.17 28.33
CA ALA A 204 -18.77 6.35 28.14
C ALA A 204 -18.17 5.87 29.48
N SER A 205 -18.97 5.80 30.54
CA SER A 205 -18.61 5.25 31.82
C SER A 205 -19.78 4.47 32.41
N HIS A 206 -19.82 3.16 32.17
CA HIS A 206 -20.33 2.20 33.16
C HIS A 206 -19.49 0.91 33.10
N PRO A 207 -19.27 0.27 34.26
CA PRO A 207 -18.02 -0.38 34.69
C PRO A 207 -17.68 -1.71 34.03
#